data_AF-A0A838RGL4-F1
#
_entry.id   AF-A0A838RGL4-F1
#
_cell.length_a   1.000
_cell.length_b   1.000
_cell.length_c   1.000
_cell.angle_alpha   90.00
_cell.angle_beta   90.00
_cell.angle_gamma   90.00
#
_symmetry.space_group_name_H-M   'P 1'
#
loop_
_entity.id
_entity.type
_entity.pdbx_description
1 polymer ?
#
loop_
_entity_poly.entity_id
_entity_poly.type
_entity_poly.pdbx_seq_one_letter_code
_entity_poly.pdbx_strand_id
1 'polypeptide(L)'
;TGLRDLAALPHEPDLTGRIRRPGGGRYRYEQHYPEIDRAFLAVLAVHTAGDPMNEQVRWTNLTCAQIGRLLAEQQGIVVSETVVRQLLRKHHYRRRKAQKNKP
;
A
#
# COMPACT_ATOMS: atom_id res chain seq x y z
N THR A 1 38.45 33.57 41.13
CA THR A 1 37.74 32.34 41.56
C THR A 1 36.95 31.82 40.39
N GLY A 2 37.50 30.90 39.56
CA GLY A 2 36.84 30.59 38.29
C GLY A 2 37.34 29.35 37.55
N LEU A 3 37.91 28.38 38.27
CA LEU A 3 38.46 27.16 37.65
C LEU A 3 38.19 25.88 38.46
N ARG A 4 37.54 25.99 39.64
CA ARG A 4 37.17 24.84 40.49
C ARG A 4 35.78 24.29 40.19
N ASP A 5 34.97 24.98 39.40
CA ASP A 5 33.57 24.59 39.15
C ASP A 5 33.43 23.54 38.04
N LEU A 6 34.38 23.47 37.10
CA LEU A 6 34.33 22.51 35.99
C LEU A 6 34.48 21.04 36.42
N ALA A 7 35.10 20.80 37.58
CA ALA A 7 35.30 19.45 38.12
C ALA A 7 34.05 18.91 38.86
N ALA A 8 33.02 19.74 39.07
CA ALA A 8 31.79 19.39 39.78
C ALA A 8 30.62 19.06 38.83
N LEU A 9 30.86 18.98 37.52
CA LEU A 9 29.84 18.55 36.58
C LEU A 9 29.62 17.03 36.73
N PRO A 10 28.40 16.57 37.06
CA PRO A 10 28.10 15.16 36.97
C PRO A 10 28.32 14.68 35.54
N HIS A 11 28.99 13.54 35.41
CA HIS A 11 29.29 12.85 34.16
C HIS A 11 28.09 12.93 33.20
N GLU A 12 28.36 13.40 31.98
CA GLU A 12 27.36 13.67 30.95
C GLU A 12 26.33 12.52 30.91
N PRO A 13 25.01 12.79 31.02
CA PRO A 13 24.05 11.73 30.93
C PRO A 13 24.19 11.10 29.55
N ASP A 14 24.43 9.79 29.55
CA ASP A 14 24.58 8.93 28.38
C ASP A 14 23.41 9.13 27.40
N LEU A 15 23.54 10.07 26.44
CA LEU A 15 22.53 10.39 25.43
C LEU A 15 22.36 9.27 24.39
N THR A 16 23.08 8.16 24.56
CA THR A 16 23.25 7.09 23.56
C THR A 16 22.11 6.05 23.58
N GLY A 17 21.14 6.16 24.48
CA GLY A 17 20.20 5.07 24.79
C GLY A 17 18.87 5.04 24.01
N ARG A 18 18.47 6.09 23.29
CA ARG A 18 17.09 6.16 22.72
C ARG A 18 17.06 6.17 21.19
N ILE A 19 17.47 5.06 20.59
CA ILE A 19 17.24 4.78 19.17
C ILE A 19 15.77 4.38 19.00
N ARG A 20 15.03 5.08 18.13
CA ARG A 20 13.67 4.66 17.74
C ARG A 20 13.77 3.31 17.03
N ARG A 21 13.11 2.29 17.58
CA ARG A 21 12.95 1.01 16.85
C ARG A 21 12.03 1.25 15.65
N PRO A 22 12.40 0.79 14.45
CA PRO A 22 11.46 0.77 13.33
C PRO A 22 10.25 -0.09 13.70
N GLY A 23 9.07 0.26 13.19
CA GLY A 23 7.85 -0.54 13.40
C GLY A 23 6.74 0.06 14.27
N GLY A 24 6.81 1.34 14.64
CA GLY A 24 5.72 2.03 15.36
C GLY A 24 4.49 2.40 14.50
N GLY A 25 4.49 2.04 13.21
CA GLY A 25 3.40 2.33 12.28
C GLY A 25 2.39 1.17 12.17
N ARG A 26 1.22 1.45 11.57
CA ARG A 26 0.23 0.42 11.26
C ARG A 26 0.79 -0.60 10.27
N TYR A 27 0.63 -1.89 10.56
CA TYR A 27 0.96 -2.98 9.64
C TYR A 27 0.23 -2.80 8.31
N ARG A 28 0.95 -3.02 7.20
CA ARG A 28 0.35 -2.93 5.86
C ARG A 28 -0.58 -4.13 5.65
N TYR A 29 -1.63 -3.93 4.86
CA TYR A 29 -2.57 -5.02 4.55
C TYR A 29 -1.89 -6.22 3.87
N GLU A 30 -0.86 -5.97 3.07
CA GLU A 30 -0.01 -7.00 2.44
C GLU A 30 0.68 -7.92 3.45
N GLN A 31 0.92 -7.44 4.67
CA GLN A 31 1.51 -8.24 5.76
C GLN A 31 0.45 -9.05 6.52
N HIS A 32 -0.79 -8.57 6.55
CA HIS A 32 -1.91 -9.30 7.16
C HIS A 32 -2.47 -10.40 6.25
N TYR A 33 -2.51 -10.14 4.94
CA TYR A 33 -3.05 -11.03 3.93
C TYR A 33 -2.01 -11.22 2.83
N PRO A 34 -1.06 -12.16 3.00
CA PRO A 34 -0.03 -12.39 1.99
C PRO A 34 -0.62 -12.83 0.65
N GLU A 35 -1.80 -13.46 0.65
CA GLU A 35 -2.52 -13.84 -0.58
C GLU A 35 -3.27 -12.69 -1.26
N ILE A 36 -3.31 -11.47 -0.70
CA ILE A 36 -4.10 -10.36 -1.23
C ILE A 36 -3.74 -10.00 -2.68
N ASP A 37 -2.46 -10.06 -3.03
CA ASP A 37 -1.97 -9.77 -4.37
C ASP A 37 -2.47 -10.82 -5.36
N ARG A 38 -2.40 -12.10 -4.99
CA ARG A 38 -2.87 -13.22 -5.82
C ARG A 38 -4.38 -13.17 -6.00
N ALA A 39 -5.11 -12.97 -4.90
CA ALA A 39 -6.56 -12.79 -4.88
C ALA A 39 -7.01 -11.64 -5.80
N PHE A 40 -6.32 -10.51 -5.72
CA PHE A 40 -6.57 -9.34 -6.56
C PHE A 40 -6.33 -9.62 -8.04
N LEU A 41 -5.23 -10.27 -8.39
CA LEU A 41 -4.93 -10.63 -9.78
C LEU A 41 -5.93 -11.64 -10.35
N ALA A 42 -6.40 -12.59 -9.54
CA ALA A 42 -7.42 -13.56 -9.95
C ALA A 42 -8.76 -12.87 -10.28
N VAL A 43 -9.22 -11.96 -9.41
CA VAL A 43 -10.44 -11.16 -9.65
C VAL A 43 -10.29 -10.35 -10.95
N LEU A 44 -9.13 -9.71 -11.15
CA LEU A 44 -8.92 -8.93 -12.37
C LEU A 44 -8.82 -9.79 -13.63
N ALA A 45 -8.23 -10.98 -13.57
CA ALA A 45 -8.15 -11.87 -14.73
C ALA A 45 -9.55 -12.28 -15.26
N VAL A 46 -10.53 -12.45 -14.38
CA VAL A 46 -11.91 -12.80 -14.77
C VAL A 46 -12.64 -11.60 -15.41
N HIS A 47 -12.38 -10.38 -14.93
CA HIS A 47 -13.09 -9.18 -15.38
C HIS A 47 -12.35 -8.37 -16.45
N THR A 48 -11.07 -8.66 -16.68
CA THR A 48 -10.30 -8.21 -17.83
C THR A 48 -10.50 -9.24 -18.94
N ALA A 49 -11.57 -9.08 -19.71
CA ALA A 49 -11.71 -9.78 -20.99
C ALA A 49 -10.49 -9.41 -21.84
N GLY A 50 -9.69 -10.42 -22.20
CA GLY A 50 -8.28 -10.26 -22.59
C GLY A 50 -8.00 -9.15 -23.60
N ASP A 51 -6.92 -8.40 -23.34
CA ASP A 51 -6.21 -7.65 -24.36
C ASP A 51 -4.70 -7.67 -24.02
N PRO A 52 -3.92 -8.55 -24.66
CA PRO A 52 -2.52 -8.84 -24.34
C PRO A 52 -1.54 -7.79 -24.92
N MET A 53 -2.03 -6.63 -25.36
CA MET A 53 -1.23 -5.73 -26.20
C MET A 53 -0.31 -4.77 -25.42
N ASN A 54 -0.41 -4.68 -24.09
CA ASN A 54 0.51 -3.85 -23.31
C ASN A 54 0.73 -4.41 -21.90
N GLU A 55 1.85 -5.11 -21.70
CA GLU A 55 2.23 -5.70 -20.42
C GLU A 55 2.42 -4.64 -19.30
N GLN A 56 2.69 -3.39 -19.69
CA GLN A 56 3.09 -2.32 -18.77
C GLN A 56 1.93 -1.50 -18.18
N VAL A 57 0.76 -1.44 -18.84
CA VAL A 57 -0.39 -0.66 -18.35
C VAL A 57 -1.69 -1.41 -18.64
N ARG A 58 -2.22 -2.07 -17.61
CA ARG A 58 -3.49 -2.79 -17.67
C ARG A 58 -4.64 -1.86 -17.26
N TRP A 59 -5.69 -1.80 -18.07
CA TRP A 59 -6.88 -1.00 -17.77
C TRP A 59 -8.01 -1.87 -17.25
N THR A 60 -8.62 -1.48 -16.12
CA THR A 60 -9.80 -2.14 -15.57
C THR A 60 -11.02 -1.26 -15.77
N ASN A 61 -12.15 -1.87 -16.14
CA ASN A 61 -13.45 -1.19 -16.15
C ASN A 61 -14.11 -1.17 -14.76
N LEU A 62 -13.56 -1.93 -13.79
CA LEU A 62 -14.06 -1.99 -12.42
C LEU A 62 -13.64 -0.75 -11.61
N THR A 63 -14.55 -0.30 -10.76
CA THR A 63 -14.30 0.71 -9.72
C THR A 63 -13.60 0.11 -8.50
N CYS A 64 -12.99 0.96 -7.65
CA CYS A 64 -12.34 0.50 -6.43
C CYS A 64 -13.30 -0.23 -5.49
N ALA A 65 -14.54 0.27 -5.35
CA ALA A 65 -15.58 -0.36 -4.53
C ALA A 65 -16.00 -1.73 -5.07
N GLN A 66 -16.16 -1.86 -6.40
CA GLN A 66 -16.48 -3.14 -7.03
C GLN A 66 -15.38 -4.18 -6.83
N ILE A 67 -14.11 -3.78 -6.97
CA ILE A 67 -12.98 -4.69 -6.71
C ILE A 67 -12.98 -5.15 -5.25
N GLY A 68 -13.22 -4.25 -4.29
CA GLY A 68 -13.31 -4.62 -2.87
C GLY A 68 -14.45 -5.61 -2.59
N ARG A 69 -15.61 -5.40 -3.20
CA ARG A 69 -16.74 -6.32 -3.11
C ARG A 69 -16.43 -7.69 -3.71
N LEU A 70 -15.82 -7.72 -4.90
CA LEU A 70 -15.44 -8.96 -5.56
C LEU A 70 -14.36 -9.73 -4.78
N LEU A 71 -13.41 -9.04 -4.15
CA LEU A 71 -12.44 -9.66 -3.24
C LEU A 71 -13.11 -10.28 -2.02
N ALA A 72 -14.12 -9.61 -1.46
CA ALA A 72 -14.90 -10.19 -0.36
C ALA A 72 -15.73 -11.40 -0.81
N GLU A 73 -16.39 -11.34 -1.96
CA GLU A 73 -17.24 -12.42 -2.47
C GLU A 73 -16.44 -13.65 -2.97
N GLN A 74 -15.33 -13.43 -3.66
CA GLN A 74 -14.56 -14.51 -4.30
C GLN A 74 -13.47 -15.09 -3.42
N GLN A 75 -12.92 -14.29 -2.49
CA GLN A 75 -11.73 -14.65 -1.72
C GLN A 75 -11.96 -14.49 -0.20
N GLY A 76 -13.10 -13.95 0.23
CA GLY A 76 -13.39 -13.72 1.65
C GLY A 76 -12.60 -12.56 2.26
N ILE A 77 -11.85 -11.78 1.47
CA ILE A 77 -10.97 -10.73 1.98
C ILE A 77 -11.68 -9.37 1.89
N VAL A 78 -12.02 -8.81 3.03
CA VAL A 78 -12.65 -7.49 3.12
C VAL A 78 -11.57 -6.40 3.13
N VAL A 79 -11.53 -5.62 2.04
CA VAL A 79 -10.56 -4.54 1.86
C VAL A 79 -11.24 -3.19 1.66
N SER A 80 -10.62 -2.12 2.17
CA SER A 80 -11.06 -0.75 1.92
C SER A 80 -10.65 -0.29 0.52
N GLU A 81 -11.40 0.66 -0.06
CA GLU A 81 -11.05 1.31 -1.33
C GLU A 81 -9.61 1.86 -1.37
N THR A 82 -9.09 2.32 -0.23
CA THR A 82 -7.71 2.84 -0.14
C THR A 82 -6.70 1.73 -0.38
N VAL A 83 -6.95 0.52 0.12
CA VAL A 83 -6.11 -0.67 -0.09
C VAL A 83 -6.19 -1.10 -1.55
N VAL A 84 -7.40 -1.12 -2.13
CA VAL A 84 -7.59 -1.40 -3.57
C VAL A 84 -6.83 -0.40 -4.43
N ARG A 85 -6.84 0.89 -4.07
CA ARG A 85 -6.08 1.93 -4.78
C ARG A 85 -4.57 1.73 -4.66
N GLN A 86 -4.08 1.25 -3.51
CA GLN A 86 -2.68 0.87 -3.33
C GLN A 86 -2.31 -0.34 -4.21
N LEU A 87 -3.16 -1.38 -4.25
CA LEU A 87 -2.97 -2.56 -5.10
C LEU A 87 -2.96 -2.20 -6.59
N LEU A 88 -3.90 -1.36 -7.04
CA LEU A 88 -3.92 -0.85 -8.42
C LEU A 88 -2.62 -0.10 -8.76
N ARG A 89 -2.07 0.69 -7.82
CA ARG A 89 -0.80 1.41 -8.03
C ARG A 89 0.39 0.45 -8.08
N LYS A 90 0.45 -0.54 -7.16
CA LYS A 90 1.50 -1.55 -7.08
C LYS A 90 1.60 -2.37 -8.37
N HIS A 91 0.45 -2.75 -8.93
CA HIS A 91 0.38 -3.55 -10.15
C HIS A 91 0.23 -2.73 -11.44
N HIS A 92 0.50 -1.41 -11.39
CA HIS A 92 0.47 -0.50 -12.53
C HIS A 92 -0.86 -0.44 -13.31
N TYR A 93 -1.98 -0.77 -12.65
CA TYR A 93 -3.30 -0.63 -13.25
C TYR A 93 -3.75 0.83 -13.28
N ARG A 94 -4.49 1.17 -14.34
CA ARG A 94 -5.10 2.49 -14.54
C ARG A 94 -6.59 2.33 -14.82
N ARG A 95 -7.39 3.28 -14.35
CA ARG A 95 -8.82 3.32 -14.69
C ARG A 95 -8.97 3.91 -16.10
N ARG A 96 -9.65 3.19 -17.00
CA ARG A 96 -10.00 3.75 -18.32
C ARG A 96 -11.00 4.89 -18.11
N LYS A 97 -10.69 6.08 -18.64
CA LYS A 97 -11.70 7.14 -18.80
C LYS A 97 -12.39 6.90 -20.14
N ALA A 98 -13.72 6.92 -20.16
CA ALA A 98 -14.46 6.92 -21.41
C ALA A 98 -14.06 8.18 -22.20
N GLN A 99 -13.53 8.01 -23.42
CA GLN A 99 -13.34 9.12 -24.33
C GLN A 99 -14.63 9.32 -25.11
N LYS A 100 -15.12 10.58 -25.15
CA LYS A 100 -16.19 10.96 -26.07
C LYS A 100 -15.56 11.15 -27.44
N ASN A 101 -15.88 10.30 -28.40
CA ASN A 101 -15.69 10.67 -29.80
C ASN A 101 -16.74 11.73 -30.14
N LYS A 102 -16.29 12.93 -30.52
CA LYS A 102 -17.14 13.86 -31.26
C LYS A 102 -17.12 13.44 -32.74
N PRO A 103 -18.28 13.46 -33.42
CA PRO A 103 -18.37 13.22 -34.86
C PRO A 103 -17.59 14.26 -35.66
#